data_AF-A0A2H1WR31-F1
#
_entry.id   AF-A0A2H1WR31-F1
#
_cell.length_a   1.000
_cell.length_b   1.000
_cell.length_c   1.000
_cell.angle_alpha   90.00
_cell.angle_beta   90.00
_cell.angle_gamma   90.00
#
_symmetry.space_group_name_H-M   'P 1'
#
loop_
_entity.id
_entity.type
_entity.pdbx_description
1 polymer ?
#
loop_
_entity_poly.entity_id
_entity_poly.type
_entity_poly.pdbx_seq_one_letter_code
_entity_poly.pdbx_strand_id
1 'polypeptide(L)'
;THYIDVNLVLGANMTLTDTMHLFKELAQSNEDFWYLNILYEHLDKVAHIPVRNIGTLAGNLALKNSDPSFQSDIFLLLDCVGATVTLVDRDMRQTEMNMPEFLTTNLKGKVMTQIKLRPLSRHYELVTYKITPREQNAQADVNSGFLLKFNSHTHLVEEASIVYGNINPSFTHAYETERFLIGRNIFNNNVLQSALHILEREIDPSIRPPYPPPCVRKKVALGLFYKCIIKLCPKDILHPRYKSGATTPSDDRPPVSRSYQEYDTDKKDYPITQPLLKKEGMIQCAGEAEYCDDIPTIKDEVFASFVLSTVARGDIESIDSSEVMKEDGVLAVLTSVDIPGVNSILRGDFLLMFENEELLASTKVKFYNQPVAIVVATSQELADKMAHVVKVNYKNVPKKPLIFTIEDAIHAPKEENRLIPYPGIVPTDRGANVRKIIKGQFISPMQYHHMMELHTTITIPVDEGYDVISSAQYLDITQAGIAQLLKIPESLITVKTRRLGGGFGCKISRNNFAACATALVAKKLNKTCRMSMSMTNIMRATGKRPNSRLDYEVGVDDRGEIQYMDAVFYLNDGQSRNENENTYATESLKNCYDSRRWKCDSFGAITDSPTNTFMRAPGKY
;
A
#
# COMPACT_ATOMS: atom_id res chain seq x y z
N THR A 1 7.30 31.27 -13.38
CA THR A 1 8.35 32.01 -14.12
C THR A 1 9.69 31.73 -13.48
N HIS A 2 10.79 31.87 -14.21
CA HIS A 2 12.15 31.72 -13.68
C HIS A 2 13.06 32.79 -14.28
N TYR A 3 14.19 33.08 -13.63
CA TYR A 3 15.25 33.94 -14.15
C TYR A 3 16.57 33.62 -13.43
N ILE A 4 17.69 34.21 -13.88
CA ILE A 4 19.00 34.02 -13.27
C ILE A 4 19.54 35.38 -12.79
N ASP A 5 19.84 35.50 -11.50
CA ASP A 5 20.43 36.69 -10.85
C ASP A 5 21.69 36.34 -10.04
N VAL A 6 22.61 35.61 -10.69
CA VAL A 6 23.67 34.76 -10.09
C VAL A 6 23.11 33.41 -9.66
N ASN A 7 22.02 33.40 -8.90
CA ASN A 7 21.29 32.17 -8.59
C ASN A 7 20.25 31.90 -9.67
N LEU A 8 19.90 30.63 -9.87
CA LEU A 8 18.70 30.27 -10.61
C LEU A 8 17.50 30.48 -9.68
N VAL A 9 16.67 31.47 -10.00
CA VAL A 9 15.46 31.79 -9.25
C VAL A 9 14.25 31.13 -9.90
N LEU A 10 13.62 30.22 -9.17
CA LEU A 10 12.40 29.53 -9.56
C LEU A 10 11.20 30.19 -8.89
N GLY A 11 10.15 30.44 -9.65
CA GLY A 11 8.85 30.79 -9.07
C GLY A 11 8.29 29.61 -8.29
N ALA A 12 7.87 29.85 -7.04
CA ALA A 12 7.50 28.76 -6.13
C ALA A 12 6.29 27.93 -6.61
N ASN A 13 5.39 28.51 -7.42
CA ASN A 13 4.23 27.81 -7.97
C ASN A 13 4.51 27.05 -9.28
N MET A 14 5.76 26.90 -9.70
CA MET A 14 6.10 26.06 -10.85
C MET A 14 5.73 24.60 -10.59
N THR A 15 5.17 23.95 -11.60
CA THR A 15 4.87 22.51 -11.56
C THR A 15 6.18 21.72 -11.58
N LEU A 16 6.16 20.50 -11.05
CA LEU A 16 7.36 19.64 -11.10
C LEU A 16 7.77 19.35 -12.53
N THR A 17 6.81 19.17 -13.44
CA THR A 17 7.09 18.94 -14.86
C THR A 17 7.81 20.14 -15.50
N ASP A 18 7.34 21.37 -15.28
CA ASP A 18 8.00 22.56 -15.83
C ASP A 18 9.39 22.76 -15.23
N THR A 19 9.53 22.54 -13.91
CA THR A 19 10.84 22.59 -13.24
C THR A 19 11.80 21.54 -13.80
N MET A 20 11.33 20.31 -14.03
CA MET A 20 12.15 19.24 -14.61
C MET A 20 12.61 19.57 -16.04
N HIS A 21 11.72 20.11 -16.89
CA HIS A 21 12.12 20.54 -18.23
C HIS A 21 13.19 21.63 -18.19
N LEU A 22 13.02 22.63 -17.33
CA LEU A 22 13.99 23.69 -17.12
C LEU A 22 15.35 23.15 -16.63
N PHE A 23 15.34 22.22 -15.67
CA PHE A 23 16.55 21.59 -15.16
C PHE A 23 17.33 20.87 -16.24
N LYS A 24 16.63 20.14 -17.11
CA LYS A 24 17.24 19.41 -18.22
C LYS A 24 17.84 20.36 -19.27
N GLU A 25 17.16 21.45 -19.59
CA GLU A 25 17.64 22.48 -20.53
C GLU A 25 18.87 23.21 -19.97
N LEU A 26 18.78 23.75 -18.75
CA LEU A 26 19.86 24.53 -18.15
C LEU A 26 21.11 23.71 -17.86
N ALA A 27 20.97 22.44 -17.49
CA ALA A 27 22.13 21.56 -17.30
C ALA A 27 22.93 21.34 -18.59
N GLN A 28 22.30 21.49 -19.76
CA GLN A 28 22.96 21.38 -21.06
C GLN A 28 23.53 22.71 -21.55
N SER A 29 22.87 23.83 -21.22
CA SER A 29 23.25 25.16 -21.73
C SER A 29 24.15 25.95 -20.79
N ASN A 30 24.23 25.62 -19.50
CA ASN A 30 24.99 26.36 -18.49
C ASN A 30 25.80 25.41 -17.58
N GLU A 31 27.13 25.54 -17.62
CA GLU A 31 28.03 24.69 -16.86
C GLU A 31 27.92 24.88 -15.34
N ASP A 32 27.51 26.06 -14.86
CA ASP A 32 27.36 26.35 -13.43
C ASP A 32 26.17 25.61 -12.80
N PHE A 33 25.27 25.08 -13.62
CA PHE A 33 24.05 24.37 -13.20
C PHE A 33 24.02 22.91 -13.66
N TRP A 34 25.20 22.32 -13.90
CA TRP A 34 25.35 20.93 -14.35
C TRP A 34 24.60 19.90 -13.46
N TYR A 35 24.53 20.18 -12.15
CA TYR A 35 23.92 19.30 -11.16
C TYR A 35 22.40 19.20 -11.29
N LEU A 36 21.75 20.11 -12.03
CA LEU A 36 20.31 20.07 -12.28
C LEU A 36 19.89 18.82 -13.05
N ASN A 37 20.77 18.24 -13.89
CA ASN A 37 20.48 16.95 -14.52
C ASN A 37 20.32 15.82 -13.49
N ILE A 38 21.12 15.85 -12.41
CA ILE A 38 21.02 14.86 -11.32
C ILE A 38 19.73 15.07 -10.52
N LEU A 39 19.33 16.32 -10.30
CA LEU A 39 18.03 16.63 -9.69
C LEU A 39 16.88 16.14 -10.58
N TYR A 40 16.96 16.35 -11.90
CA TYR A 40 15.99 15.84 -12.88
C TYR A 40 15.85 14.32 -12.80
N GLU A 41 16.95 13.58 -12.81
CA GLU A 41 16.94 12.11 -12.74
C GLU A 41 16.32 11.60 -11.42
N HIS A 42 16.56 12.30 -10.32
CA HIS A 42 15.91 11.99 -9.05
C HIS A 42 14.41 12.29 -9.08
N LEU A 43 14.02 13.45 -9.61
CA LEU A 43 12.62 13.87 -9.72
C LEU A 43 11.80 13.00 -10.67
N ASP A 44 12.42 12.38 -11.68
CA ASP A 44 11.71 11.45 -12.57
C ASP A 44 11.20 10.20 -11.85
N LYS A 45 11.86 9.83 -10.73
CA LYS A 45 11.41 8.78 -9.81
C LYS A 45 10.37 9.26 -8.80
N VAL A 46 9.99 10.54 -8.81
CA VAL A 46 8.99 11.13 -7.91
C VAL A 46 7.62 11.11 -8.56
N ALA A 47 6.69 10.41 -7.91
CA ALA A 47 5.31 10.25 -8.36
C ALA A 47 5.20 9.75 -9.82
N HIS A 48 4.05 9.98 -10.46
CA HIS A 48 3.79 9.71 -11.87
C HIS A 48 3.48 11.03 -12.59
N ILE A 49 3.49 11.00 -13.93
CA ILE A 49 3.39 12.19 -14.78
C ILE A 49 2.18 13.09 -14.43
N PRO A 50 0.93 12.59 -14.33
CA PRO A 50 -0.22 13.38 -13.88
C PRO A 50 0.00 14.16 -12.58
N VAL A 51 0.59 13.53 -11.55
CA VAL A 51 0.88 14.22 -10.28
C VAL A 51 1.94 15.29 -10.47
N ARG A 52 2.97 15.05 -11.29
CA ARG A 52 4.02 16.06 -11.56
C ARG A 52 3.51 17.25 -12.36
N ASN A 53 2.51 17.05 -13.22
CA ASN A 53 1.90 18.12 -14.02
C ASN A 53 1.06 19.09 -13.18
N ILE A 54 0.60 18.68 -12.00
CA ILE A 54 -0.27 19.49 -11.13
C ILE A 54 0.46 19.92 -9.85
N GLY A 55 1.28 19.04 -9.28
CA GLY A 55 2.03 19.29 -8.06
C GLY A 55 3.06 20.41 -8.27
N THR A 56 3.09 21.37 -7.34
CA THR A 56 4.01 22.51 -7.39
C THR A 56 5.11 22.39 -6.34
N LEU A 57 6.23 23.09 -6.55
CA LEU A 57 7.31 23.17 -5.56
C LEU A 57 6.80 23.71 -4.22
N ALA A 58 6.05 24.82 -4.24
CA ALA A 58 5.46 25.43 -3.05
C ALA A 58 4.51 24.49 -2.33
N GLY A 59 3.63 23.80 -3.06
CA GLY A 59 2.68 22.84 -2.46
C GLY A 59 3.40 21.71 -1.74
N ASN A 60 4.44 21.15 -2.35
CA ASN A 60 5.23 20.09 -1.74
C ASN A 60 5.99 20.54 -0.49
N LEU A 61 6.63 21.71 -0.55
CA LEU A 61 7.38 22.28 0.57
C LEU A 61 6.45 22.71 1.73
N ALA A 62 5.28 23.27 1.41
CA ALA A 62 4.27 23.61 2.40
C ALA A 62 3.74 22.35 3.12
N LEU A 63 3.52 21.25 2.39
CA LEU A 63 3.16 19.97 3.01
C LEU A 63 4.24 19.50 3.98
N LYS A 64 5.52 19.53 3.57
CA LYS A 64 6.65 19.16 4.43
C LYS A 64 6.77 20.02 5.70
N ASN A 65 6.52 21.32 5.59
CA ASN A 65 6.51 22.23 6.73
C ASN A 65 5.31 21.94 7.67
N SER A 66 4.12 21.70 7.11
CA SER A 66 2.90 21.45 7.89
C SER A 66 2.87 20.09 8.59
N ASP A 67 3.48 19.08 7.97
CA ASP A 67 3.59 17.72 8.48
C ASP A 67 5.05 17.24 8.35
N PRO A 68 5.82 17.26 9.46
CA PRO A 68 7.19 16.76 9.47
C PRO A 68 7.29 15.29 9.02
N SER A 69 6.25 14.47 9.20
CA SER A 69 6.27 13.07 8.77
C SER A 69 6.19 12.91 7.24
N PHE A 70 5.74 13.95 6.52
CA PHE A 70 5.73 13.94 5.06
C PHE A 70 7.15 13.78 4.51
N GLN A 71 7.31 12.81 3.61
CA GLN A 71 8.58 12.53 2.95
C GLN A 71 8.66 13.33 1.66
N SER A 72 9.54 14.33 1.63
CA SER A 72 9.73 15.18 0.46
C SER A 72 11.10 14.94 -0.15
N ASP A 73 11.11 14.32 -1.33
CA ASP A 73 12.31 14.25 -2.18
C ASP A 73 12.76 15.67 -2.60
N ILE A 74 11.82 16.59 -2.82
CA ILE A 74 12.13 17.97 -3.25
C ILE A 74 12.85 18.73 -2.14
N PHE A 75 12.34 18.69 -0.91
CA PHE A 75 13.00 19.31 0.25
C PHE A 75 14.41 18.75 0.42
N LEU A 76 14.56 17.42 0.31
CA LEU A 76 15.87 16.76 0.41
C LEU A 76 16.86 17.29 -0.62
N LEU A 77 16.46 17.36 -1.89
CA LEU A 77 17.33 17.83 -2.96
C LEU A 77 17.70 19.30 -2.79
N LEU A 78 16.74 20.14 -2.40
CA LEU A 78 16.95 21.57 -2.16
C LEU A 78 17.88 21.82 -0.97
N ASP A 79 17.71 21.09 0.13
CA ASP A 79 18.59 21.21 1.29
C ASP A 79 20.02 20.76 0.97
N CYS A 80 20.17 19.64 0.25
CA CYS A 80 21.46 19.11 -0.18
C CYS A 80 22.30 20.10 -1.00
N VAL A 81 21.66 20.87 -1.88
CA VAL A 81 22.35 21.86 -2.72
C VAL A 81 22.45 23.25 -2.08
N GLY A 82 21.94 23.41 -0.85
CA GLY A 82 21.94 24.67 -0.11
C GLY A 82 21.03 25.73 -0.74
N ALA A 83 19.85 25.32 -1.20
CA ALA A 83 18.84 26.23 -1.74
C ALA A 83 18.24 27.14 -0.65
N THR A 84 17.72 28.29 -1.06
CA THR A 84 16.98 29.20 -0.18
C THR A 84 15.56 29.41 -0.68
N VAL A 85 14.66 29.77 0.25
CA VAL A 85 13.25 30.04 -0.01
C VAL A 85 12.94 31.47 0.40
N THR A 86 12.19 32.18 -0.43
CA THR A 86 11.69 33.54 -0.13
C THR A 86 10.21 33.50 0.22
N LEU A 87 9.89 33.92 1.45
CA LEU A 87 8.53 34.13 1.93
C LEU A 87 8.18 35.62 1.88
N VAL A 88 6.92 35.91 1.58
CA VAL A 88 6.35 37.27 1.61
C VAL A 88 5.19 37.29 2.59
N ASP A 89 5.22 38.21 3.55
CA ASP A 89 4.14 38.39 4.53
C ASP A 89 3.07 39.40 4.06
N ARG A 90 2.08 39.67 4.94
CA ARG A 90 0.98 40.61 4.66
C ARG A 90 1.44 42.06 4.50
N ASP A 91 2.59 42.40 5.08
CA ASP A 91 3.19 43.74 5.00
C ASP A 91 4.11 43.86 3.77
N MET A 92 4.06 42.89 2.86
CA MET A 92 4.92 42.78 1.67
C MET A 92 6.42 42.66 2.03
N ARG A 93 6.77 42.29 3.26
CA ARG A 93 8.16 42.05 3.65
C ARG A 93 8.61 40.71 3.12
N GLN A 94 9.77 40.73 2.44
CA GLN A 94 10.40 39.52 1.94
C GLN A 94 11.40 39.00 2.98
N THR A 95 11.36 37.70 3.26
CA THR A 95 12.34 37.03 4.11
C THR A 95 12.89 35.83 3.35
N GLU A 96 14.20 35.84 3.13
CA GLU A 96 14.94 34.72 2.56
C GLU A 96 15.53 33.87 3.69
N MET A 97 15.41 32.55 3.58
CA MET A 97 15.86 31.60 4.59
C MET A 97 16.33 30.30 3.95
N ASN A 98 17.19 29.55 4.65
CA ASN A 98 17.60 28.22 4.23
C ASN A 98 16.50 27.18 4.49
N MET A 99 16.68 25.96 3.96
CA MET A 99 15.69 24.89 4.10
C MET A 99 15.44 24.45 5.56
N PRO A 100 16.46 24.32 6.44
CA PRO A 100 16.24 23.98 7.85
C PRO A 100 15.45 25.05 8.62
N GLU A 101 15.73 26.33 8.39
CA GLU A 101 14.96 27.46 8.95
C GLU A 101 13.51 27.46 8.43
N PHE A 102 13.34 27.20 7.12
CA PHE A 102 12.02 27.07 6.52
C PHE A 102 11.18 25.99 7.19
N LEU A 103 11.76 24.83 7.55
CA LEU A 103 11.03 23.72 8.15
C LEU A 103 10.37 24.07 9.50
N THR A 104 10.93 25.01 10.25
CA THR A 104 10.42 25.44 11.56
C THR A 104 9.60 26.74 11.49
N THR A 105 9.52 27.36 10.31
CA THR A 105 8.87 28.65 10.14
C THR A 105 7.34 28.51 10.06
N ASN A 106 6.61 29.32 10.82
CA ASN A 106 5.15 29.42 10.69
C ASN A 106 4.77 30.12 9.38
N LEU A 107 4.04 29.40 8.52
CA LEU A 107 3.59 29.86 7.20
C LEU A 107 2.26 30.63 7.23
N LYS A 108 1.58 30.71 8.38
CA LYS A 108 0.27 31.40 8.48
C LYS A 108 0.40 32.86 8.07
N GLY A 109 -0.33 33.25 7.03
CA GLY A 109 -0.33 34.63 6.50
C GLY A 109 0.91 34.99 5.69
N LYS A 110 1.72 34.01 5.28
CA LYS A 110 2.88 34.18 4.41
C LYS A 110 2.69 33.36 3.13
N VAL A 111 3.29 33.83 2.04
CA VAL A 111 3.26 33.14 0.73
C VAL A 111 4.69 32.89 0.27
N MET A 112 4.94 31.67 -0.20
CA MET A 112 6.20 31.33 -0.85
C MET A 112 6.21 31.88 -2.27
N THR A 113 7.22 32.67 -2.62
CA THR A 113 7.28 33.32 -3.94
C THR A 113 8.42 32.79 -4.79
N GLN A 114 9.59 32.54 -4.19
CA GLN A 114 10.79 32.15 -4.90
C GLN A 114 11.54 31.02 -4.18
N ILE A 115 12.22 30.20 -4.97
CA ILE A 115 13.21 29.21 -4.53
C ILE A 115 14.48 29.50 -5.32
N LYS A 116 15.62 29.68 -4.65
CA LYS A 116 16.89 30.06 -5.29
C LYS A 116 17.88 28.91 -5.20
N LEU A 117 18.47 28.59 -6.34
CA LEU A 117 19.49 27.55 -6.50
C LEU A 117 20.82 28.21 -6.86
N ARG A 118 21.87 27.92 -6.10
CA ARG A 118 23.19 28.52 -6.32
C ARG A 118 23.95 27.87 -7.47
N PRO A 119 24.84 28.59 -8.17
CA PRO A 119 25.77 27.97 -9.10
C PRO A 119 26.75 27.06 -8.35
N LEU A 120 27.09 25.90 -8.92
CA LEU A 120 28.07 24.96 -8.37
C LEU A 120 29.17 24.72 -9.41
N SER A 121 30.42 24.98 -9.03
CA SER A 121 31.57 24.70 -9.90
C SER A 121 31.74 23.19 -10.13
N ARG A 122 32.57 22.82 -11.10
CA ARG A 122 32.93 21.41 -11.41
C ARG A 122 33.80 20.73 -10.35
N HIS A 123 34.18 21.44 -9.28
CA HIS A 123 34.84 20.85 -8.12
C HIS A 123 33.86 20.21 -7.14
N TYR A 124 32.57 20.48 -7.31
CA TYR A 124 31.52 19.78 -6.60
C TYR A 124 31.17 18.47 -7.32
N GLU A 125 30.84 17.46 -6.53
CA GLU A 125 30.26 16.21 -6.95
C GLU A 125 28.96 16.01 -6.17
N LEU A 126 27.88 15.70 -6.90
CA LEU A 126 26.56 15.46 -6.33
C LEU A 126 26.13 14.03 -6.63
N VAL A 127 25.73 13.31 -5.59
CA VAL A 127 25.15 11.97 -5.73
C VAL A 127 23.86 11.92 -4.93
N THR A 128 22.78 11.46 -5.57
CA THR A 128 21.50 11.29 -4.90
C THR A 128 21.01 9.85 -5.06
N TYR A 129 20.27 9.37 -4.07
CA TYR A 129 19.63 8.05 -4.12
C TYR A 129 18.21 8.14 -3.60
N LYS A 130 17.35 7.32 -4.20
CA LYS A 130 15.97 7.12 -3.78
C LYS A 130 15.68 5.62 -3.74
N ILE A 131 15.73 5.03 -2.54
CA ILE A 131 15.44 3.62 -2.34
C ILE A 131 13.95 3.48 -2.07
N THR A 132 13.30 2.65 -2.85
CA THR A 132 11.84 2.50 -2.90
C THR A 132 11.49 1.01 -3.03
N PRO A 133 10.29 0.59 -2.60
CA PRO A 133 9.82 -0.79 -2.80
C PRO A 133 9.59 -1.13 -4.29
N ARG A 134 9.50 -0.11 -5.16
CA ARG A 134 9.42 -0.23 -6.62
C ARG A 134 10.02 1.01 -7.28
N GLU A 135 10.64 0.85 -8.45
CA GLU A 135 11.49 1.88 -9.10
C GLU A 135 10.81 3.25 -9.29
N GLN A 136 9.50 3.26 -9.57
CA GLN A 136 8.74 4.49 -9.83
C GLN A 136 7.41 4.52 -9.05
N ASN A 137 6.87 5.73 -8.87
CA ASN A 137 5.59 5.97 -8.22
C ASN A 137 5.48 5.34 -6.82
N ALA A 138 6.55 5.43 -6.03
CA ALA A 138 6.58 4.98 -4.64
C ALA A 138 7.25 6.03 -3.75
N GLN A 139 6.81 6.07 -2.49
CA GLN A 139 7.49 6.79 -1.43
C GLN A 139 8.82 6.10 -1.11
N ALA A 140 9.81 6.90 -0.69
CA ALA A 140 11.15 6.39 -0.42
C ALA A 140 11.21 5.68 0.93
N ASP A 141 11.70 4.45 0.94
CA ASP A 141 12.09 3.76 2.17
C ASP A 141 13.24 4.52 2.85
N VAL A 142 14.23 4.95 2.06
CA VAL A 142 15.26 5.92 2.43
C VAL A 142 15.70 6.64 1.16
N ASN A 143 15.78 7.96 1.21
CA ASN A 143 16.39 8.79 0.17
C ASN A 143 17.54 9.61 0.78
N SER A 144 18.52 9.96 -0.05
CA SER A 144 19.71 10.68 0.41
C SER A 144 20.29 11.57 -0.68
N GLY A 145 20.97 12.63 -0.25
CA GLY A 145 21.74 13.54 -1.09
C GLY A 145 23.13 13.74 -0.49
N PHE A 146 24.15 13.65 -1.33
CA PHE A 146 25.54 13.84 -0.97
C PHE A 146 26.15 14.87 -1.91
N LEU A 147 26.43 16.06 -1.41
CA LEU A 147 27.16 17.09 -2.14
C LEU A 147 28.54 17.26 -1.49
N LEU A 148 29.60 17.01 -2.25
CA LEU A 148 30.98 17.11 -1.77
C LEU A 148 31.78 18.01 -2.70
N LYS A 149 32.57 18.91 -2.14
CA LYS A 149 33.56 19.71 -2.88
C LYS A 149 34.95 19.17 -2.64
N PHE A 150 35.70 18.91 -3.69
CA PHE A 150 37.06 18.42 -3.61
C PHE A 150 38.07 19.50 -3.97
N ASN A 151 39.17 19.55 -3.23
CA ASN A 151 40.34 20.28 -3.66
C ASN A 151 40.94 19.61 -4.91
N SER A 152 41.13 20.40 -5.97
CA SER A 152 41.57 19.90 -7.28
C SER A 152 42.95 19.23 -7.30
N HIS A 153 43.79 19.48 -6.29
CA HIS A 153 45.16 18.96 -6.24
C HIS A 153 45.33 17.86 -5.19
N THR A 154 44.64 17.95 -4.06
CA THR A 154 44.87 17.07 -2.91
C THR A 154 43.80 16.00 -2.73
N HIS A 155 42.67 16.10 -3.46
CA HIS A 155 41.47 15.27 -3.28
C HIS A 155 40.91 15.29 -1.85
N LEU A 156 41.28 16.29 -1.05
CA LEU A 156 40.69 16.53 0.27
C LEU A 156 39.33 17.19 0.11
N VAL A 157 38.39 16.85 0.99
CA VAL A 157 37.07 17.47 1.02
C VAL A 157 37.17 18.88 1.59
N GLU A 158 36.65 19.87 0.88
CA GLU A 158 36.60 21.27 1.31
C GLU A 158 35.22 21.61 1.91
N GLU A 159 34.16 21.08 1.32
CA GLU A 159 32.77 21.27 1.76
C GLU A 159 32.00 19.95 1.61
N ALA A 160 31.04 19.72 2.51
CA ALA A 160 30.17 18.56 2.48
C ALA A 160 28.75 18.94 2.91
N SER A 161 27.74 18.41 2.24
CA SER A 161 26.34 18.37 2.69
C SER A 161 25.79 16.96 2.47
N ILE A 162 25.29 16.35 3.54
CA ILE A 162 24.91 14.94 3.63
C ILE A 162 23.54 14.88 4.29
N VAL A 163 22.51 14.77 3.46
CA VAL A 163 21.11 14.77 3.90
C VAL A 163 20.43 13.43 3.68
N TYR A 164 19.48 13.10 4.55
CA TYR A 164 18.67 11.89 4.50
C TYR A 164 17.19 12.20 4.78
N GLY A 165 16.32 11.56 4.01
CA GLY A 165 14.88 11.53 4.30
C GLY A 165 14.43 10.14 4.74
N ASN A 166 13.22 10.11 5.31
CA ASN A 166 12.62 8.94 5.96
C ASN A 166 13.47 8.26 7.05
N ILE A 167 14.41 8.97 7.68
CA ILE A 167 15.09 8.48 8.90
C ILE A 167 14.30 8.88 10.13
N ASN A 168 13.98 10.16 10.25
CA ASN A 168 13.21 10.73 11.33
C ASN A 168 12.23 11.78 10.76
N PRO A 169 11.01 11.94 11.31
CA PRO A 169 10.12 13.04 10.95
C PRO A 169 10.78 14.44 10.95
N SER A 170 11.75 14.70 11.83
CA SER A 170 12.44 16.00 11.87
C SER A 170 13.35 16.30 10.67
N PHE A 171 13.46 15.38 9.70
CA PHE A 171 14.51 15.37 8.67
C PHE A 171 15.91 15.19 9.27
N THR A 172 16.85 14.68 8.49
CA THR A 172 18.19 14.32 9.00
C THR A 172 19.26 14.91 8.11
N HIS A 173 20.10 15.78 8.69
CA HIS A 173 21.29 16.35 8.08
C HIS A 173 22.50 15.97 8.94
N ALA A 174 23.52 15.34 8.34
CA ALA A 174 24.60 14.65 9.05
C ALA A 174 25.79 15.59 9.35
N TYR A 175 25.54 16.63 10.14
CA TYR A 175 26.47 17.74 10.39
C TYR A 175 27.79 17.33 11.05
N GLU A 176 27.81 16.33 11.93
CA GLU A 176 29.04 15.82 12.56
C GLU A 176 29.86 15.02 11.55
N THR A 177 29.21 14.22 10.70
CA THR A 177 29.87 13.50 9.61
C THR A 177 30.49 14.48 8.62
N GLU A 178 29.76 15.51 8.21
CA GLU A 178 30.27 16.59 7.33
C GLU A 178 31.52 17.25 7.91
N ARG A 179 31.44 17.73 9.17
CA ARG A 179 32.58 18.35 9.87
C ARG A 179 33.80 17.44 9.95
N PHE A 180 33.59 16.13 10.12
CA PHE A 180 34.67 15.17 10.15
C PHE A 180 35.38 15.03 8.80
N LEU A 181 34.66 15.11 7.68
CA LEU A 181 35.23 14.90 6.34
C LEU A 181 36.09 16.08 5.87
N ILE A 182 35.79 17.30 6.31
CA ILE A 182 36.53 18.50 5.90
C ILE A 182 38.04 18.34 6.19
N GLY A 183 38.86 18.59 5.17
CA GLY A 183 40.31 18.46 5.21
C GLY A 183 40.84 17.02 5.15
N ARG A 184 39.99 16.01 4.89
CA ARG A 184 40.38 14.60 4.83
C ARG A 184 40.15 13.99 3.44
N ASN A 185 40.95 12.96 3.13
CA ASN A 185 40.76 12.14 1.94
C ASN A 185 39.77 11.00 2.24
N ILE A 186 38.57 11.09 1.68
CA ILE A 186 37.47 10.14 1.89
C ILE A 186 37.72 8.77 1.27
N PHE A 187 38.67 8.66 0.33
CA PHE A 187 39.03 7.39 -0.32
C PHE A 187 40.01 6.56 0.52
N ASN A 188 40.45 7.08 1.68
CA ASN A 188 41.21 6.32 2.65
C ASN A 188 40.28 5.45 3.52
N ASN A 189 40.56 4.15 3.61
CA ASN A 189 39.73 3.20 4.38
C ASN A 189 39.58 3.58 5.85
N ASN A 190 40.60 4.12 6.51
CA ASN A 190 40.50 4.51 7.91
C ASN A 190 39.58 5.72 8.09
N VAL A 191 39.63 6.68 7.15
CA VAL A 191 38.73 7.84 7.15
C VAL A 191 37.31 7.39 6.88
N LEU A 192 37.10 6.53 5.89
CA LEU A 192 35.79 5.96 5.55
C LEU A 192 35.15 5.21 6.72
N GLN A 193 35.89 4.31 7.38
CA GLN A 193 35.38 3.56 8.54
C GLN A 193 35.02 4.49 9.70
N SER A 194 35.85 5.51 9.96
CA SER A 194 35.58 6.50 11.00
C SER A 194 34.33 7.35 10.67
N ALA A 195 34.18 7.76 9.41
CA ALA A 195 33.01 8.51 8.94
C ALA A 195 31.73 7.67 9.06
N LEU A 196 31.77 6.39 8.69
CA LEU A 196 30.64 5.46 8.86
C LEU A 196 30.25 5.29 10.34
N HIS A 197 31.22 5.24 11.26
CA HIS A 197 30.96 5.14 12.69
C HIS A 197 30.35 6.42 13.30
N ILE A 198 30.76 7.58 12.81
CA ILE A 198 30.17 8.87 13.20
C ILE A 198 28.73 8.95 12.65
N LEU A 199 28.56 8.65 11.36
CA LEU A 199 27.25 8.63 10.71
C LEU A 199 26.30 7.65 11.39
N GLU A 200 26.77 6.48 11.80
CA GLU A 200 25.96 5.51 12.54
C GLU A 200 25.38 6.12 13.82
N ARG A 201 26.09 7.02 14.49
CA ARG A 201 25.59 7.70 15.70
C ARG A 201 24.60 8.81 15.39
N GLU A 202 24.74 9.50 14.25
CA GLU A 202 23.82 10.55 13.82
C GLU A 202 22.51 10.02 13.24
N ILE A 203 22.54 8.87 12.57
CA ILE A 203 21.34 8.24 12.01
C ILE A 203 20.53 7.59 13.13
N ASP A 204 19.51 8.33 13.58
CA ASP A 204 18.54 7.89 14.58
C ASP A 204 17.12 7.70 13.99
N PRO A 205 16.75 6.45 13.64
CA PRO A 205 15.40 6.10 13.22
C PRO A 205 14.48 5.64 14.38
N SER A 206 14.78 6.01 15.64
CA SER A 206 14.05 5.56 16.83
C SER A 206 12.57 5.97 16.86
N ILE A 207 12.25 7.18 16.38
CA ILE A 207 10.87 7.65 16.20
C ILE A 207 10.23 6.80 15.12
N ARG A 208 9.17 6.06 15.46
CA ARG A 208 8.59 4.98 14.64
C ARG A 208 7.55 5.51 13.64
N PRO A 209 7.89 5.71 12.35
CA PRO A 209 6.93 5.84 11.26
C PRO A 209 6.56 4.40 10.79
N PRO A 210 5.68 4.23 9.79
CA PRO A 210 5.48 2.92 9.17
C PRO A 210 6.77 2.37 8.53
N TYR A 211 6.69 1.14 8.01
CA TYR A 211 7.77 0.37 7.36
C TYR A 211 8.68 1.23 6.43
N PRO A 212 9.99 0.90 6.31
CA PRO A 212 10.65 -0.28 6.88
C PRO A 212 11.18 -0.08 8.32
N PRO A 213 11.52 -1.18 9.02
CA PRO A 213 11.96 -1.13 10.41
C PRO A 213 13.19 -0.22 10.61
N PRO A 214 13.36 0.39 11.80
CA PRO A 214 14.48 1.29 12.10
C PRO A 214 15.87 0.72 11.77
N CYS A 215 16.11 -0.56 12.07
CA CYS A 215 17.37 -1.22 11.77
C CYS A 215 17.67 -1.33 10.27
N VAL A 216 16.63 -1.49 9.44
CA VAL A 216 16.76 -1.53 7.97
C VAL A 216 17.08 -0.14 7.47
N ARG A 217 16.32 0.88 7.89
CA ARG A 217 16.54 2.28 7.49
C ARG A 217 17.96 2.75 7.82
N LYS A 218 18.44 2.44 9.03
CA LYS A 218 19.82 2.73 9.46
C LYS A 218 20.87 2.07 8.57
N LYS A 219 20.75 0.77 8.32
CA LYS A 219 21.69 0.04 7.45
C LYS A 219 21.67 0.55 6.02
N VAL A 220 20.49 0.89 5.48
CA VAL A 220 20.36 1.48 4.15
C VAL A 220 21.06 2.83 4.10
N ALA A 221 20.85 3.72 5.08
CA ALA A 221 21.50 5.03 5.13
C ALA A 221 23.05 4.94 5.09
N LEU A 222 23.61 4.05 5.91
CA LEU A 222 25.07 3.77 5.91
C LEU A 222 25.53 3.16 4.59
N GLY A 223 24.76 2.23 4.04
CA GLY A 223 25.03 1.61 2.74
C GLY A 223 25.02 2.63 1.59
N LEU A 224 24.11 3.61 1.61
CA LEU A 224 24.04 4.68 0.62
C LEU A 224 25.24 5.62 0.70
N PHE A 225 25.72 5.94 1.90
CA PHE A 225 26.95 6.69 2.06
C PHE A 225 28.14 5.91 1.48
N TYR A 226 28.31 4.65 1.87
CA TYR A 226 29.37 3.80 1.30
C TYR A 226 29.28 3.69 -0.23
N LYS A 227 28.07 3.57 -0.76
CA LYS A 227 27.81 3.55 -2.20
C LYS A 227 28.20 4.85 -2.90
N CYS A 228 27.90 6.00 -2.28
CA CYS A 228 28.36 7.32 -2.75
C CYS A 228 29.89 7.35 -2.87
N ILE A 229 30.61 6.90 -1.84
CA ILE A 229 32.08 6.87 -1.85
C ILE A 229 32.61 5.98 -2.97
N ILE A 230 32.03 4.78 -3.18
CA ILE A 230 32.41 3.91 -4.30
C ILE A 230 32.18 4.61 -5.65
N LYS A 231 31.06 5.31 -5.82
CA LYS A 231 30.71 6.01 -7.06
C LYS A 231 31.65 7.17 -7.37
N LEU A 232 32.10 7.90 -6.35
CA LEU A 232 33.02 9.02 -6.48
C LEU A 232 34.50 8.61 -6.49
N CYS A 233 34.80 7.35 -6.12
CA CYS A 233 36.17 6.86 -6.04
C CYS A 233 36.84 6.84 -7.42
N PRO A 234 38.04 7.44 -7.57
CA PRO A 234 38.84 7.34 -8.78
C PRO A 234 39.07 5.87 -9.19
N LYS A 235 38.95 5.59 -10.50
CA LYS A 235 38.97 4.21 -11.05
C LYS A 235 40.29 3.48 -10.80
N ASP A 236 41.38 4.22 -10.64
CA ASP A 236 42.73 3.77 -10.33
C ASP A 236 42.89 3.33 -8.86
N ILE A 237 42.10 3.89 -7.95
CA ILE A 237 42.09 3.54 -6.52
C ILE A 237 41.07 2.42 -6.25
N LEU A 238 39.95 2.41 -6.97
CA LEU A 238 38.85 1.48 -6.73
C LEU A 238 39.20 0.03 -7.13
N HIS A 239 39.24 -0.86 -6.15
CA HIS A 239 39.44 -2.29 -6.41
C HIS A 239 38.32 -2.88 -7.29
N PRO A 240 38.62 -3.67 -8.34
CA PRO A 240 37.63 -4.16 -9.32
C PRO A 240 36.41 -4.88 -8.71
N ARG A 241 36.61 -5.61 -7.61
CA ARG A 241 35.54 -6.29 -6.85
C ARG A 241 34.40 -5.36 -6.43
N TYR A 242 34.65 -4.07 -6.20
CA TYR A 242 33.66 -3.12 -5.70
C TYR A 242 32.99 -2.30 -6.81
N LYS A 243 33.42 -2.45 -8.07
CA LYS A 243 32.96 -1.63 -9.20
C LYS A 243 31.44 -1.69 -9.42
N SER A 244 30.82 -2.86 -9.22
CA SER A 244 29.36 -3.02 -9.32
C SER A 244 28.60 -2.27 -8.23
N GLY A 245 29.25 -1.87 -7.13
CA GLY A 245 28.65 -1.03 -6.11
C GLY A 245 28.31 0.38 -6.62
N ALA A 246 29.02 0.88 -7.64
CA ALA A 246 28.81 2.21 -8.19
C ALA A 246 27.53 2.33 -9.05
N THR A 247 27.02 1.21 -9.58
CA THR A 247 25.87 1.22 -10.51
C THR A 247 24.54 1.13 -9.76
N THR A 248 23.49 1.66 -10.37
CA THR A 248 22.11 1.47 -9.94
C THR A 248 21.41 0.48 -10.86
N PRO A 249 20.38 -0.27 -10.39
CA PRO A 249 19.63 -1.18 -11.27
C PRO A 249 19.03 -0.50 -12.50
N SER A 250 18.74 0.80 -12.44
CA SER A 250 18.30 1.61 -13.57
C SER A 250 19.39 1.82 -14.63
N ASP A 251 20.67 1.81 -14.26
CA ASP A 251 21.79 1.95 -15.21
C ASP A 251 21.96 0.66 -16.03
N ASP A 252 21.63 -0.50 -15.45
CA ASP A 252 21.85 -1.82 -16.03
C ASP A 252 20.59 -2.42 -16.70
N ARG A 253 19.40 -1.84 -16.50
CA ARG A 253 18.14 -2.35 -17.08
C ARG A 253 17.75 -1.58 -18.35
N PRO A 254 17.50 -2.26 -19.48
CA PRO A 254 16.92 -1.60 -20.65
C PRO A 254 15.53 -1.02 -20.31
N PRO A 255 15.15 0.13 -20.88
CA PRO A 255 13.94 0.87 -20.51
C PRO A 255 12.63 0.16 -20.93
N VAL A 256 12.71 -0.89 -21.74
CA VAL A 256 11.56 -1.64 -22.26
C VAL A 256 11.72 -3.13 -22.03
N SER A 257 10.67 -3.76 -21.49
CA SER A 257 10.57 -5.21 -21.42
C SER A 257 10.45 -5.80 -22.82
N ARG A 258 11.10 -6.94 -23.05
CA ARG A 258 10.97 -7.74 -24.28
C ARG A 258 10.31 -9.06 -23.89
N SER A 259 9.28 -9.46 -24.63
CA SER A 259 8.58 -10.74 -24.44
C SER A 259 8.58 -11.54 -25.73
N TYR A 260 8.70 -12.85 -25.62
CA TYR A 260 8.52 -13.82 -26.70
C TYR A 260 7.43 -14.81 -26.25
N GLN A 261 6.51 -15.15 -27.15
CA GLN A 261 5.41 -16.07 -26.90
C GLN A 261 5.43 -17.14 -27.97
N GLU A 262 5.41 -18.40 -27.55
CA GLU A 262 5.34 -19.57 -28.42
C GLU A 262 4.16 -20.43 -27.98
N TYR A 263 3.31 -20.79 -28.93
CA TYR A 263 2.11 -21.59 -28.70
C TYR A 263 1.78 -22.36 -29.99
N ASP A 264 1.27 -23.57 -29.83
CA ASP A 264 0.80 -24.38 -30.94
C ASP A 264 -0.61 -23.94 -31.38
N THR A 265 -0.86 -23.98 -32.69
CA THR A 265 -2.17 -23.66 -33.27
C THR A 265 -2.39 -24.51 -34.53
N ASP A 266 -3.60 -25.04 -34.71
CA ASP A 266 -4.00 -25.74 -35.94
C ASP A 266 -5.21 -25.04 -36.56
N LYS A 267 -5.02 -24.50 -37.77
CA LYS A 267 -6.07 -23.81 -38.53
C LYS A 267 -7.30 -24.68 -38.80
N LYS A 268 -7.16 -26.01 -38.80
CA LYS A 268 -8.28 -26.94 -38.98
C LYS A 268 -9.27 -26.90 -37.81
N ASP A 269 -8.79 -26.58 -36.61
CA ASP A 269 -9.59 -26.54 -35.37
C ASP A 269 -10.05 -25.11 -35.02
N TYR A 270 -9.99 -24.18 -35.98
CA TYR A 270 -10.44 -22.82 -35.73
C TYR A 270 -11.97 -22.77 -35.56
N PRO A 271 -12.47 -22.02 -34.56
CA PRO A 271 -11.77 -20.98 -33.78
C PRO A 271 -11.14 -21.45 -32.45
N ILE A 272 -11.15 -22.74 -32.10
CA ILE A 272 -10.74 -23.23 -30.77
C ILE A 272 -9.26 -22.93 -30.49
N THR A 273 -8.39 -23.18 -31.47
CA THR A 273 -6.94 -22.97 -31.34
C THR A 273 -6.49 -21.62 -31.91
N GLN A 274 -7.42 -20.79 -32.39
CA GLN A 274 -7.11 -19.48 -32.95
C GLN A 274 -6.86 -18.46 -31.81
N PRO A 275 -5.75 -17.70 -31.85
CA PRO A 275 -5.48 -16.63 -30.88
C PRO A 275 -6.38 -15.42 -31.16
N LEU A 276 -7.66 -15.54 -30.79
CA LEU A 276 -8.65 -14.49 -31.00
C LEU A 276 -8.43 -13.33 -30.04
N LEU A 277 -8.60 -12.12 -30.57
CA LEU A 277 -8.73 -10.92 -29.75
C LEU A 277 -9.90 -11.09 -28.78
N LYS A 278 -9.71 -10.63 -27.54
CA LYS A 278 -10.79 -10.55 -26.57
C LYS A 278 -11.95 -9.76 -27.20
N LYS A 279 -13.15 -10.33 -27.20
CA LYS A 279 -14.34 -9.72 -27.83
C LYS A 279 -14.59 -8.27 -27.39
N GLU A 280 -14.34 -7.97 -26.13
CA GLU A 280 -14.54 -6.63 -25.56
C GLU A 280 -13.27 -5.77 -25.58
N GLY A 281 -12.15 -6.27 -26.11
CA GLY A 281 -10.85 -5.59 -26.00
C GLY A 281 -10.85 -4.18 -26.60
N MET A 282 -11.45 -4.02 -27.79
CA MET A 282 -11.50 -2.71 -28.47
C MET A 282 -12.35 -1.70 -27.70
N ILE A 283 -13.54 -2.08 -27.25
CA ILE A 283 -14.44 -1.18 -26.49
C ILE A 283 -13.87 -0.85 -25.11
N GLN A 284 -13.07 -1.75 -24.51
CA GLN A 284 -12.34 -1.46 -23.27
C GLN A 284 -11.25 -0.40 -23.51
N CYS A 285 -10.51 -0.49 -24.61
CA CYS A 285 -9.50 0.50 -24.97
C CYS A 285 -10.11 1.87 -25.33
N ALA A 286 -11.31 1.88 -25.91
CA ALA A 286 -12.03 3.10 -26.27
C ALA A 286 -12.77 3.77 -25.10
N GLY A 287 -12.90 3.10 -23.95
CA GLY A 287 -13.70 3.60 -22.82
C GLY A 287 -15.22 3.42 -23.01
N GLU A 288 -15.65 2.60 -23.97
CA GLU A 288 -17.07 2.32 -24.28
C GLU A 288 -17.61 1.11 -23.50
N ALA A 289 -16.72 0.34 -22.88
CA ALA A 289 -17.10 -0.81 -22.06
C ALA A 289 -17.68 -0.36 -20.72
N GLU A 290 -19.01 -0.31 -20.61
CA GLU A 290 -19.73 0.02 -19.38
C GLU A 290 -19.49 -0.98 -18.23
N TYR A 291 -18.91 -0.55 -17.12
CA TYR A 291 -18.84 -1.26 -15.84
C TYR A 291 -19.99 -0.83 -14.92
N CYS A 292 -20.08 -1.41 -13.72
CA CYS A 292 -21.20 -1.17 -12.81
C CYS A 292 -21.40 0.32 -12.51
N ASP A 293 -20.31 1.06 -12.25
CA ASP A 293 -20.39 2.48 -11.91
C ASP A 293 -20.61 3.41 -13.12
N ASP A 294 -20.41 2.91 -14.34
CA ASP A 294 -20.58 3.69 -15.57
C ASP A 294 -22.06 3.83 -15.97
N ILE A 295 -22.95 3.02 -15.36
CA ILE A 295 -24.38 3.05 -15.61
C ILE A 295 -24.91 4.45 -15.23
N PRO A 296 -25.63 5.14 -16.14
CA PRO A 296 -26.18 6.46 -15.86
C PRO A 296 -27.01 6.50 -14.59
N THR A 297 -26.88 7.58 -13.83
CA THR A 297 -27.65 7.75 -12.60
C THR A 297 -29.14 7.88 -12.89
N ILE A 298 -29.94 7.29 -12.01
CA ILE A 298 -31.39 7.39 -12.02
C ILE A 298 -31.80 8.64 -11.23
N LYS A 299 -32.90 9.28 -11.62
CA LYS A 299 -33.43 10.44 -10.89
C LYS A 299 -33.67 10.06 -9.42
N ASP A 300 -33.28 10.95 -8.52
CA ASP A 300 -33.45 10.81 -7.07
C ASP A 300 -32.68 9.62 -6.43
N GLU A 301 -31.71 9.07 -7.16
CA GLU A 301 -30.74 8.08 -6.67
C GLU A 301 -29.91 8.63 -5.50
N VAL A 302 -29.64 7.75 -4.54
CA VAL A 302 -28.85 8.06 -3.33
C VAL A 302 -27.60 7.20 -3.26
N PHE A 303 -26.64 7.63 -2.46
CA PHE A 303 -25.34 7.01 -2.32
C PHE A 303 -25.08 6.62 -0.89
N ALA A 304 -24.37 5.50 -0.70
CA ALA A 304 -24.09 4.95 0.62
C ALA A 304 -22.58 4.84 0.90
N SER A 305 -22.21 4.98 2.17
CA SER A 305 -20.85 4.69 2.66
C SER A 305 -20.89 4.10 4.07
N PHE A 306 -19.91 3.26 4.40
CA PHE A 306 -19.83 2.63 5.72
C PHE A 306 -19.12 3.51 6.74
N VAL A 307 -19.72 3.60 7.92
CA VAL A 307 -19.02 4.01 9.14
C VAL A 307 -18.28 2.79 9.68
N LEU A 308 -16.96 2.89 9.84
CA LEU A 308 -16.11 1.78 10.30
C LEU A 308 -15.72 1.95 11.77
N SER A 309 -15.58 0.85 12.49
CA SER A 309 -15.18 0.86 13.89
C SER A 309 -13.77 1.44 14.09
N THR A 310 -13.57 2.16 15.19
CA THR A 310 -12.26 2.73 15.59
C THR A 310 -11.58 1.94 16.70
N VAL A 311 -12.18 0.81 17.10
CA VAL A 311 -11.64 -0.18 18.05
C VAL A 311 -11.67 -1.56 17.40
N ALA A 312 -10.79 -2.46 17.83
CA ALA A 312 -10.77 -3.82 17.29
C ALA A 312 -11.81 -4.71 17.98
N ARG A 313 -12.01 -4.49 19.28
CA ARG A 313 -12.97 -5.24 20.11
C ARG A 313 -13.62 -4.29 21.12
N GLY A 314 -14.90 -4.53 21.39
CA GLY A 314 -15.66 -3.77 22.37
C GLY A 314 -17.15 -3.86 22.09
N ASP A 315 -17.96 -3.39 23.03
CA ASP A 315 -19.40 -3.30 22.87
C ASP A 315 -19.75 -1.91 22.34
N ILE A 316 -20.66 -1.83 21.38
CA ILE A 316 -21.19 -0.55 20.88
C ILE A 316 -22.15 -0.01 21.95
N GLU A 317 -21.82 1.16 22.49
CA GLU A 317 -22.66 1.84 23.47
C GLU A 317 -23.70 2.72 22.80
N SER A 318 -23.27 3.53 21.83
CA SER A 318 -24.15 4.39 21.04
C SER A 318 -23.49 4.81 19.73
N ILE A 319 -24.32 5.13 18.74
CA ILE A 319 -23.92 5.74 17.48
C ILE A 319 -24.63 7.10 17.41
N ASP A 320 -23.88 8.18 17.48
CA ASP A 320 -24.38 9.55 17.40
C ASP A 320 -24.19 10.11 15.99
N SER A 321 -25.31 10.25 15.29
CA SER A 321 -25.42 10.83 13.94
C SER A 321 -26.02 12.23 13.93
N SER A 322 -26.25 12.85 15.10
CA SER A 322 -27.01 14.12 15.21
C SER A 322 -26.38 15.29 14.44
N GLU A 323 -25.05 15.40 14.42
CA GLU A 323 -24.33 16.40 13.63
C GLU A 323 -24.38 16.08 12.13
N VAL A 324 -24.23 14.81 11.77
CA VAL A 324 -24.24 14.35 10.37
C VAL A 324 -25.59 14.55 9.71
N MET A 325 -26.68 14.32 10.45
CA MET A 325 -28.06 14.54 9.96
C MET A 325 -28.43 16.01 9.75
N LYS A 326 -27.60 16.97 10.19
CA LYS A 326 -27.79 18.42 9.93
C LYS A 326 -27.20 18.86 8.59
N GLU A 327 -26.28 18.08 8.03
CA GLU A 327 -25.63 18.41 6.77
C GLU A 327 -26.63 18.27 5.61
N ASP A 328 -26.71 19.29 4.76
CA ASP A 328 -27.59 19.25 3.60
C ASP A 328 -27.18 18.13 2.64
N GLY A 329 -28.17 17.39 2.14
CA GLY A 329 -27.95 16.22 1.31
C GLY A 329 -27.66 14.91 2.05
N VAL A 330 -27.63 14.88 3.38
CA VAL A 330 -27.65 13.62 4.16
C VAL A 330 -29.09 13.21 4.44
N LEU A 331 -29.47 11.98 4.07
CA LEU A 331 -30.85 11.50 4.17
C LEU A 331 -31.07 10.57 5.35
N ALA A 332 -30.10 9.71 5.68
CA ALA A 332 -30.24 8.73 6.74
C ALA A 332 -28.87 8.23 7.23
N VAL A 333 -28.86 7.76 8.49
CA VAL A 333 -27.82 6.89 9.02
C VAL A 333 -28.48 5.61 9.49
N LEU A 334 -28.22 4.50 8.80
CA LEU A 334 -28.79 3.20 9.11
C LEU A 334 -27.84 2.39 9.99
N THR A 335 -28.38 1.65 10.95
CA THR A 335 -27.62 0.79 11.86
C THR A 335 -28.13 -0.65 11.80
N SER A 336 -27.58 -1.55 12.61
CA SER A 336 -28.02 -2.94 12.67
C SER A 336 -29.52 -3.10 12.99
N VAL A 337 -30.13 -2.14 13.70
CA VAL A 337 -31.57 -2.17 14.06
C VAL A 337 -32.49 -1.97 12.85
N ASP A 338 -31.95 -1.46 11.75
CA ASP A 338 -32.69 -1.22 10.52
C ASP A 338 -32.86 -2.50 9.69
N ILE A 339 -32.09 -3.53 9.97
CA ILE A 339 -32.09 -4.79 9.21
C ILE A 339 -33.35 -5.61 9.58
N PRO A 340 -34.27 -5.88 8.62
CA PRO A 340 -35.52 -6.58 8.91
C PRO A 340 -35.37 -8.10 9.04
N GLY A 341 -34.33 -8.68 8.42
CA GLY A 341 -34.04 -10.10 8.42
C GLY A 341 -32.83 -10.46 9.27
N VAL A 342 -32.01 -11.40 8.79
CA VAL A 342 -30.79 -11.80 9.49
C VAL A 342 -29.67 -10.84 9.09
N ASN A 343 -29.03 -10.21 10.08
CA ASN A 343 -27.87 -9.35 9.87
C ASN A 343 -26.66 -10.17 9.41
N SER A 344 -26.59 -10.46 8.11
CA SER A 344 -25.42 -11.05 7.50
C SER A 344 -25.34 -10.75 6.01
N ILE A 345 -24.11 -10.61 5.51
CA ILE A 345 -23.82 -10.46 4.07
C ILE A 345 -23.80 -11.80 3.31
N LEU A 346 -23.86 -12.94 4.01
CA LEU A 346 -23.81 -14.29 3.43
C LEU A 346 -24.93 -15.16 4.03
N ARG A 347 -25.15 -16.34 3.45
CA ARG A 347 -25.96 -17.41 4.04
C ARG A 347 -25.11 -18.64 4.30
N GLY A 348 -25.24 -19.22 5.49
CA GLY A 348 -24.39 -20.31 5.99
C GLY A 348 -24.68 -21.71 5.41
N ASP A 349 -25.52 -21.81 4.39
CA ASP A 349 -25.81 -23.07 3.67
C ASP A 349 -25.03 -23.18 2.36
N PHE A 350 -24.34 -22.12 1.93
CA PHE A 350 -23.45 -22.16 0.77
C PHE A 350 -22.10 -22.82 1.13
N LEU A 351 -21.50 -23.49 0.14
CA LEU A 351 -20.23 -24.17 0.30
C LEU A 351 -19.15 -23.21 0.83
N LEU A 352 -18.46 -23.62 1.89
CA LEU A 352 -17.42 -22.84 2.60
C LEU A 352 -17.93 -21.56 3.30
N MET A 353 -19.24 -21.37 3.42
CA MET A 353 -19.86 -20.34 4.26
C MET A 353 -20.45 -21.03 5.49
N PHE A 354 -19.71 -21.08 6.58
CA PHE A 354 -20.07 -21.85 7.77
C PHE A 354 -20.87 -21.06 8.80
N GLU A 355 -20.81 -19.73 8.74
CA GLU A 355 -21.42 -18.86 9.75
C GLU A 355 -21.93 -17.53 9.18
N ASN A 356 -22.87 -16.92 9.90
CA ASN A 356 -23.37 -15.58 9.59
C ASN A 356 -22.28 -14.55 9.86
N GLU A 357 -21.90 -13.81 8.81
CA GLU A 357 -20.98 -12.67 8.88
C GLU A 357 -21.76 -11.36 8.80
N GLU A 358 -21.77 -10.58 9.89
CA GLU A 358 -22.61 -9.37 10.02
C GLU A 358 -22.29 -8.30 8.97
N LEU A 359 -23.33 -7.69 8.39
CA LEU A 359 -23.19 -6.49 7.55
C LEU A 359 -22.77 -5.30 8.41
N LEU A 360 -23.46 -5.09 9.53
CA LEU A 360 -23.19 -4.03 10.50
C LEU A 360 -23.02 -4.65 11.88
N ALA A 361 -21.97 -4.34 12.61
CA ALA A 361 -21.79 -4.81 13.97
C ALA A 361 -23.02 -4.42 14.83
N SER A 362 -23.70 -5.43 15.38
CA SER A 362 -24.97 -5.21 16.08
C SER A 362 -24.78 -4.77 17.53
N THR A 363 -24.06 -5.59 18.29
CA THR A 363 -23.77 -5.35 19.72
C THR A 363 -22.29 -5.23 20.00
N LYS A 364 -21.46 -6.02 19.30
CA LYS A 364 -20.02 -6.14 19.54
C LYS A 364 -19.23 -5.91 18.27
N VAL A 365 -18.17 -5.12 18.39
CA VAL A 365 -17.11 -5.04 17.39
C VAL A 365 -16.18 -6.24 17.59
N LYS A 366 -15.86 -6.93 16.49
CA LYS A 366 -15.07 -8.16 16.47
C LYS A 366 -13.69 -7.96 15.84
N PHE A 367 -13.54 -6.98 14.95
CA PHE A 367 -12.27 -6.61 14.36
C PHE A 367 -12.18 -5.10 14.08
N TYR A 368 -10.95 -4.61 13.87
CA TYR A 368 -10.70 -3.19 13.61
C TYR A 368 -11.22 -2.78 12.23
N ASN A 369 -11.94 -1.66 12.14
CA ASN A 369 -12.68 -1.21 10.96
C ASN A 369 -13.86 -2.10 10.54
N GLN A 370 -14.45 -2.86 11.46
CA GLN A 370 -15.72 -3.54 11.16
C GLN A 370 -16.81 -2.48 10.87
N PRO A 371 -17.63 -2.62 9.81
CA PRO A 371 -18.72 -1.70 9.57
C PRO A 371 -19.72 -1.69 10.72
N VAL A 372 -20.16 -0.50 11.16
CA VAL A 372 -21.11 -0.33 12.27
C VAL A 372 -22.39 0.42 11.88
N ALA A 373 -22.33 1.26 10.84
CA ALA A 373 -23.47 1.98 10.31
C ALA A 373 -23.27 2.29 8.81
N ILE A 374 -24.34 2.73 8.14
CA ILE A 374 -24.34 3.19 6.75
C ILE A 374 -24.83 4.64 6.74
N VAL A 375 -24.02 5.56 6.21
CA VAL A 375 -24.47 6.92 5.88
C VAL A 375 -25.04 6.93 4.47
N VAL A 376 -26.20 7.56 4.29
CA VAL A 376 -26.88 7.73 3.01
C VAL A 376 -26.97 9.21 2.66
N ALA A 377 -26.51 9.57 1.47
CA ALA A 377 -26.45 10.96 1.01
C ALA A 377 -26.82 11.11 -0.48
N THR A 378 -26.93 12.34 -0.97
CA THR A 378 -27.22 12.67 -2.37
C THR A 378 -26.03 12.51 -3.32
N SER A 379 -24.82 12.29 -2.80
CA SER A 379 -23.62 12.00 -3.59
C SER A 379 -22.67 11.05 -2.85
N GLN A 380 -21.86 10.28 -3.60
CA GLN A 380 -20.88 9.36 -3.01
C GLN A 380 -19.83 10.11 -2.18
N GLU A 381 -19.34 11.25 -2.67
CA GLU A 381 -18.36 12.09 -1.96
C GLU A 381 -18.90 12.57 -0.60
N LEU A 382 -20.16 12.99 -0.55
CA LEU A 382 -20.79 13.44 0.69
C LEU A 382 -20.97 12.26 1.66
N ALA A 383 -21.43 11.10 1.17
CA ALA A 383 -21.58 9.91 2.00
C ALA A 383 -20.24 9.47 2.62
N ASP A 384 -19.17 9.45 1.81
CA ASP A 384 -17.81 9.09 2.27
C ASP A 384 -17.28 10.09 3.29
N LYS A 385 -17.43 11.40 3.04
CA LYS A 385 -17.02 12.47 3.96
C LYS A 385 -17.74 12.35 5.30
N MET A 386 -19.07 12.18 5.26
CA MET A 386 -19.90 12.14 6.47
C MET A 386 -19.75 10.84 7.27
N ALA A 387 -19.39 9.73 6.62
CA ALA A 387 -19.08 8.48 7.32
C ALA A 387 -17.93 8.62 8.33
N HIS A 388 -16.98 9.54 8.09
CA HIS A 388 -15.88 9.84 9.02
C HIS A 388 -16.28 10.76 10.18
N VAL A 389 -17.43 11.45 10.08
CA VAL A 389 -17.90 12.42 11.09
C VAL A 389 -18.79 11.75 12.13
N VAL A 390 -19.46 10.64 11.78
CA VAL A 390 -20.31 9.87 12.71
C VAL A 390 -19.49 9.42 13.93
N LYS A 391 -20.00 9.73 15.13
CA LYS A 391 -19.35 9.38 16.39
C LYS A 391 -19.88 8.06 16.90
N VAL A 392 -18.98 7.12 17.16
CA VAL A 392 -19.31 5.81 17.70
C VAL A 392 -18.66 5.69 19.07
N ASN A 393 -19.48 5.49 20.10
CA ASN A 393 -19.03 5.33 21.47
C ASN A 393 -18.95 3.84 21.80
N TYR A 394 -17.84 3.42 22.41
CA TYR A 394 -17.58 2.03 22.75
C TYR A 394 -17.38 1.87 24.25
N LYS A 395 -17.87 0.76 24.79
CA LYS A 395 -17.60 0.32 26.16
C LYS A 395 -16.99 -1.07 26.17
N ASN A 396 -16.47 -1.50 27.32
CA ASN A 396 -15.86 -2.83 27.49
C ASN A 396 -14.72 -3.13 26.48
N VAL A 397 -14.01 -2.09 26.03
CA VAL A 397 -12.85 -2.24 25.14
C VAL A 397 -11.73 -2.97 25.89
N PRO A 398 -11.28 -4.15 25.42
CA PRO A 398 -10.26 -4.92 26.13
C PRO A 398 -8.95 -4.14 26.27
N LYS A 399 -8.36 -4.18 27.48
CA LYS A 399 -7.00 -3.68 27.73
C LYS A 399 -5.92 -4.74 27.44
N LYS A 400 -6.32 -5.99 27.23
CA LYS A 400 -5.42 -7.10 26.90
C LYS A 400 -4.89 -6.92 25.46
N PRO A 401 -3.71 -7.49 25.14
CA PRO A 401 -3.20 -7.52 23.78
C PRO A 401 -4.24 -8.15 22.83
N LEU A 402 -4.45 -7.49 21.70
CA LEU A 402 -5.30 -7.98 20.62
C LEU A 402 -4.56 -9.06 19.83
N ILE A 403 -5.31 -10.01 19.26
CA ILE A 403 -4.76 -11.16 18.55
C ILE A 403 -4.83 -10.86 17.05
N PHE A 404 -3.74 -10.40 16.43
CA PHE A 404 -3.74 -10.03 15.01
C PHE A 404 -2.93 -10.99 14.14
N THR A 405 -1.99 -11.72 14.74
CA THR A 405 -1.11 -12.62 14.02
C THR A 405 -1.41 -14.08 14.35
N ILE A 406 -0.95 -14.98 13.47
CA ILE A 406 -0.97 -16.43 13.73
C ILE A 406 -0.19 -16.73 15.02
N GLU A 407 0.92 -16.02 15.26
CA GLU A 407 1.72 -16.20 16.47
C GLU A 407 0.94 -15.84 17.73
N ASP A 408 0.19 -14.73 17.71
CA ASP A 408 -0.67 -14.35 18.82
C ASP A 408 -1.75 -15.42 19.08
N ALA A 409 -2.32 -15.99 18.01
CA ALA A 409 -3.34 -17.03 18.10
C ALA A 409 -2.80 -18.36 18.66
N ILE A 410 -1.56 -18.73 18.30
CA ILE A 410 -0.86 -19.91 18.85
C ILE A 410 -0.61 -19.74 20.35
N HIS A 411 -0.23 -18.53 20.78
CA HIS A 411 0.08 -18.22 22.18
C HIS A 411 -1.14 -17.77 22.99
N ALA A 412 -2.32 -17.72 22.39
CA ALA A 412 -3.54 -17.33 23.07
C ALA A 412 -3.87 -18.29 24.22
N PRO A 413 -4.46 -17.81 25.32
CA PRO A 413 -4.93 -18.67 26.41
C PRO A 413 -5.84 -19.78 25.86
N LYS A 414 -5.70 -21.00 26.38
CA LYS A 414 -6.46 -22.18 25.89
C LYS A 414 -7.98 -21.97 25.98
N GLU A 415 -8.42 -21.14 26.92
CA GLU A 415 -9.81 -20.77 27.14
C GLU A 415 -10.41 -19.92 26.00
N GLU A 416 -9.58 -19.21 25.23
CA GLU A 416 -10.04 -18.45 24.05
C GLU A 416 -10.15 -19.31 22.78
N ASN A 417 -9.55 -20.51 22.78
CA ASN A 417 -9.55 -21.50 21.68
C ASN A 417 -9.50 -20.88 20.27
N ARG A 418 -8.36 -20.30 19.90
CA ARG A 418 -8.17 -19.58 18.61
C ARG A 418 -7.68 -20.47 17.46
N LEU A 419 -7.38 -21.74 17.71
CA LEU A 419 -6.92 -22.68 16.70
C LEU A 419 -7.99 -23.72 16.40
N ILE A 420 -8.45 -23.73 15.16
CA ILE A 420 -9.47 -24.67 14.68
C ILE A 420 -8.78 -25.75 13.86
N PRO A 421 -8.87 -27.05 14.24
CA PRO A 421 -8.24 -28.12 13.49
C PRO A 421 -8.94 -28.36 12.15
N TYR A 422 -8.16 -28.65 11.12
CA TYR A 422 -8.62 -29.05 9.78
C TYR A 422 -7.92 -30.37 9.36
N PRO A 423 -8.47 -31.08 8.37
CA PRO A 423 -7.83 -32.28 7.82
C PRO A 423 -6.39 -31.99 7.36
N GLY A 424 -5.46 -32.79 7.88
CA GLY A 424 -4.04 -32.75 7.59
C GLY A 424 -3.59 -33.75 6.51
N ILE A 425 -2.27 -33.84 6.28
CA ILE A 425 -1.66 -34.96 5.53
C ILE A 425 -1.24 -36.04 6.52
N VAL A 426 -1.67 -37.28 6.26
CA VAL A 426 -1.22 -38.45 7.00
C VAL A 426 -0.22 -39.23 6.13
N PRO A 427 1.00 -39.52 6.62
CA PRO A 427 1.99 -40.26 5.85
C PRO A 427 1.61 -41.74 5.75
N THR A 428 1.97 -42.37 4.63
CA THR A 428 1.87 -43.82 4.42
C THR A 428 3.20 -44.55 4.61
N ASP A 429 4.31 -43.82 4.62
CA ASP A 429 5.68 -44.33 4.79
C ASP A 429 6.50 -43.37 5.65
N ARG A 430 7.61 -43.86 6.23
CA ARG A 430 8.64 -43.03 6.85
C ARG A 430 10.00 -43.65 6.55
N GLY A 431 10.80 -42.95 5.74
CA GLY A 431 12.15 -43.38 5.39
C GLY A 431 13.07 -43.36 6.61
N ALA A 432 13.96 -44.35 6.71
CA ALA A 432 14.91 -44.49 7.81
C ALA A 432 16.32 -43.97 7.48
N ASN A 433 16.63 -43.72 6.20
CA ASN A 433 17.97 -43.31 5.75
C ASN A 433 18.21 -41.80 5.93
N VAL A 434 18.04 -41.30 7.15
CA VAL A 434 18.14 -39.86 7.44
C VAL A 434 19.60 -39.49 7.69
N ARG A 435 20.11 -38.56 6.89
CA ARG A 435 21.49 -38.07 6.95
C ARG A 435 21.58 -36.64 7.44
N LYS A 436 20.60 -35.82 7.08
CA LYS A 436 20.50 -34.44 7.56
C LYS A 436 19.06 -34.12 7.93
N ILE A 437 18.90 -33.42 9.05
CA ILE A 437 17.63 -32.88 9.50
C ILE A 437 17.67 -31.37 9.32
N ILE A 438 16.62 -30.82 8.72
CA ILE A 438 16.45 -29.39 8.48
C ILE A 438 15.17 -28.98 9.19
N LYS A 439 15.28 -28.00 10.08
CA LYS A 439 14.14 -27.39 10.76
C LYS A 439 14.00 -25.96 10.32
N GLY A 440 12.78 -25.49 10.18
CA GLY A 440 12.53 -24.12 9.78
C GLY A 440 11.09 -23.70 9.91
N GLN A 441 10.88 -22.44 9.57
CA GLN A 441 9.57 -21.83 9.50
C GLN A 441 9.49 -21.09 8.18
N PHE A 442 8.36 -21.25 7.50
CA PHE A 442 8.01 -20.51 6.30
C PHE A 442 6.74 -19.70 6.56
N ILE A 443 6.77 -18.41 6.23
CA ILE A 443 5.61 -17.51 6.36
C ILE A 443 5.27 -16.97 4.98
N SER A 444 4.07 -17.24 4.50
CA SER A 444 3.54 -16.62 3.28
C SER A 444 2.75 -15.37 3.67
N PRO A 445 3.07 -14.18 3.13
CA PRO A 445 2.45 -12.92 3.54
C PRO A 445 1.01 -12.77 3.04
N MET A 446 0.26 -11.88 3.67
CA MET A 446 -1.07 -11.48 3.17
C MET A 446 -0.95 -10.74 1.83
N GLN A 447 -2.01 -10.77 1.03
CA GLN A 447 -2.05 -10.09 -0.27
C GLN A 447 -3.43 -9.50 -0.56
N TYR A 448 -3.48 -8.22 -0.93
CA TYR A 448 -4.71 -7.58 -1.42
C TYR A 448 -4.96 -7.92 -2.89
N HIS A 449 -6.24 -8.03 -3.27
CA HIS A 449 -6.66 -8.33 -4.64
C HIS A 449 -6.36 -7.22 -5.63
N HIS A 450 -6.43 -5.97 -5.17
CA HIS A 450 -6.10 -4.76 -5.92
C HIS A 450 -6.79 -4.66 -7.30
N MET A 451 -8.06 -5.08 -7.36
CA MET A 451 -8.94 -4.87 -8.51
C MET A 451 -9.09 -3.38 -8.84
N MET A 452 -9.20 -3.06 -10.12
CA MET A 452 -9.32 -1.67 -10.57
C MET A 452 -10.76 -1.15 -10.43
N GLU A 453 -11.76 -1.99 -10.71
CA GLU A 453 -13.15 -1.70 -10.39
C GLU A 453 -13.42 -2.07 -8.93
N LEU A 454 -13.89 -1.10 -8.15
CA LEU A 454 -14.23 -1.25 -6.73
C LEU A 454 -15.42 -2.21 -6.53
N HIS A 455 -15.71 -2.56 -5.27
CA HIS A 455 -16.97 -3.22 -4.93
C HIS A 455 -18.11 -2.23 -5.14
N THR A 456 -18.80 -2.37 -6.27
CA THR A 456 -19.83 -1.43 -6.72
C THR A 456 -21.16 -2.14 -6.87
N THR A 457 -22.24 -1.56 -6.35
CA THR A 457 -23.60 -2.09 -6.54
C THR A 457 -24.61 -0.96 -6.67
N ILE A 458 -25.60 -1.15 -7.54
CA ILE A 458 -26.79 -0.33 -7.69
C ILE A 458 -27.98 -1.22 -7.38
N THR A 459 -28.82 -0.85 -6.41
CA THR A 459 -30.06 -1.54 -6.12
C THR A 459 -31.24 -0.64 -6.45
N ILE A 460 -32.10 -1.10 -7.36
CA ILE A 460 -33.25 -0.38 -7.91
C ILE A 460 -34.53 -1.05 -7.38
N PRO A 461 -35.34 -0.35 -6.56
CA PRO A 461 -36.68 -0.82 -6.23
C PRO A 461 -37.53 -0.97 -7.50
N VAL A 462 -38.23 -2.09 -7.63
CA VAL A 462 -39.23 -2.36 -8.67
C VAL A 462 -40.57 -2.73 -8.03
N ASP A 463 -41.62 -2.93 -8.83
CA ASP A 463 -43.00 -3.19 -8.36
C ASP A 463 -43.06 -4.20 -7.22
N GLU A 464 -42.45 -5.38 -7.43
CA GLU A 464 -42.33 -6.44 -6.43
C GLU A 464 -40.87 -6.87 -6.26
N GLY A 465 -40.08 -6.03 -5.58
CA GLY A 465 -38.73 -6.39 -5.12
C GLY A 465 -37.62 -5.49 -5.67
N TYR A 466 -36.52 -6.07 -6.14
CA TYR A 466 -35.30 -5.33 -6.49
C TYR A 466 -34.58 -5.87 -7.71
N ASP A 467 -34.19 -4.95 -8.59
CA ASP A 467 -33.16 -5.16 -9.60
C ASP A 467 -31.82 -4.71 -9.02
N VAL A 468 -30.85 -5.63 -8.95
CA VAL A 468 -29.54 -5.41 -8.33
C VAL A 468 -28.46 -5.57 -9.38
N ILE A 469 -27.77 -4.48 -9.71
CA ILE A 469 -26.62 -4.50 -10.61
C ILE A 469 -25.36 -4.45 -9.76
N SER A 470 -24.60 -5.55 -9.70
CA SER A 470 -23.46 -5.66 -8.78
C SER A 470 -22.21 -6.10 -9.52
N SER A 471 -21.04 -5.61 -9.09
CA SER A 471 -19.76 -6.18 -9.50
C SER A 471 -19.53 -7.50 -8.74
N ALA A 472 -20.23 -8.57 -9.15
CA ALA A 472 -20.24 -9.89 -8.49
C ALA A 472 -19.75 -11.02 -9.41
N GLN A 473 -18.95 -11.94 -8.86
CA GLN A 473 -18.53 -13.20 -9.49
C GLN A 473 -19.53 -14.34 -9.24
N TYR A 474 -20.24 -14.33 -8.11
CA TYR A 474 -21.21 -15.36 -7.74
C TYR A 474 -22.55 -14.73 -7.37
N LEU A 475 -23.43 -14.64 -8.37
CA LEU A 475 -24.69 -13.89 -8.26
C LEU A 475 -25.66 -14.54 -7.26
N ASP A 476 -25.70 -15.87 -7.19
CA ASP A 476 -26.62 -16.59 -6.30
C ASP A 476 -26.33 -16.31 -4.82
N ILE A 477 -25.04 -16.23 -4.43
CA ILE A 477 -24.64 -15.85 -3.07
C ILE A 477 -25.04 -14.39 -2.78
N THR A 478 -24.91 -13.49 -3.75
CA THR A 478 -25.37 -12.10 -3.60
C THR A 478 -26.89 -12.02 -3.44
N GLN A 479 -27.65 -12.75 -4.27
CA GLN A 479 -29.11 -12.82 -4.20
C GLN A 479 -29.59 -13.35 -2.85
N ALA A 480 -29.03 -14.49 -2.40
CA ALA A 480 -29.37 -15.11 -1.13
C ALA A 480 -29.02 -14.23 0.08
N GLY A 481 -27.87 -13.55 0.05
CA GLY A 481 -27.48 -12.59 1.09
C GLY A 481 -28.48 -11.44 1.22
N ILE A 482 -28.89 -10.84 0.09
CA ILE A 482 -29.89 -9.76 0.08
C ILE A 482 -31.25 -10.29 0.56
N ALA A 483 -31.70 -11.43 0.06
CA ALA A 483 -32.99 -12.04 0.43
C ALA A 483 -33.07 -12.29 1.94
N GLN A 484 -32.01 -12.86 2.52
CA GLN A 484 -31.89 -13.12 3.94
C GLN A 484 -31.89 -11.82 4.77
N LEU A 485 -31.11 -10.82 4.35
CA LEU A 485 -31.00 -9.54 5.04
C LEU A 485 -32.33 -8.78 5.04
N LEU A 486 -33.03 -8.77 3.91
CA LEU A 486 -34.30 -8.06 3.74
C LEU A 486 -35.52 -8.86 4.20
N LYS A 487 -35.35 -10.15 4.52
CA LYS A 487 -36.43 -11.08 4.88
C LYS A 487 -37.50 -11.18 3.79
N ILE A 488 -37.07 -11.35 2.54
CA ILE A 488 -37.94 -11.53 1.37
C ILE A 488 -37.54 -12.78 0.57
N PRO A 489 -38.44 -13.34 -0.25
CA PRO A 489 -38.09 -14.44 -1.15
C PRO A 489 -37.02 -14.03 -2.17
N GLU A 490 -36.10 -14.94 -2.49
CA GLU A 490 -35.07 -14.73 -3.53
C GLU A 490 -35.67 -14.42 -4.90
N SER A 491 -36.85 -14.96 -5.21
CA SER A 491 -37.57 -14.72 -6.47
C SER A 491 -37.95 -13.26 -6.71
N LEU A 492 -37.93 -12.42 -5.67
CA LEU A 492 -38.17 -10.97 -5.79
C LEU A 492 -36.88 -10.17 -6.03
N ILE A 493 -35.74 -10.82 -6.20
CA ILE A 493 -34.45 -10.17 -6.38
C ILE A 493 -33.82 -10.69 -7.67
N THR A 494 -33.54 -9.79 -8.61
CA THR A 494 -32.77 -10.13 -9.82
C THR A 494 -31.40 -9.51 -9.74
N VAL A 495 -30.35 -10.33 -9.65
CA VAL A 495 -28.95 -9.85 -9.68
C VAL A 495 -28.41 -9.90 -11.11
N LYS A 496 -27.77 -8.82 -11.56
CA LYS A 496 -27.21 -8.69 -12.91
C LYS A 496 -25.73 -8.27 -12.81
N THR A 497 -24.87 -8.96 -13.56
CA THR A 497 -23.47 -8.59 -13.77
C THR A 497 -23.16 -8.66 -15.26
N ARG A 498 -22.78 -7.54 -15.88
CA ARG A 498 -22.37 -7.53 -17.30
C ARG A 498 -20.92 -7.97 -17.48
N ARG A 499 -20.02 -7.37 -16.71
CA ARG A 499 -18.56 -7.59 -16.70
C ARG A 499 -17.96 -7.12 -15.39
N LEU A 500 -16.69 -7.46 -15.15
CA LEU A 500 -15.94 -7.04 -13.95
C LEU A 500 -14.60 -6.42 -14.34
N GLY A 501 -14.23 -5.32 -13.71
CA GLY A 501 -12.90 -4.69 -13.80
C GLY A 501 -11.89 -5.34 -12.84
N GLY A 502 -11.84 -6.68 -12.86
CA GLY A 502 -11.08 -7.51 -11.93
C GLY A 502 -11.88 -7.91 -10.69
N GLY A 503 -11.56 -9.09 -10.15
CA GLY A 503 -12.19 -9.62 -8.93
C GLY A 503 -11.23 -10.51 -8.16
N PHE A 504 -10.55 -11.42 -8.86
CA PHE A 504 -9.47 -12.25 -8.29
C PHE A 504 -9.87 -13.07 -7.05
N GLY A 505 -11.17 -13.30 -6.82
CA GLY A 505 -11.70 -14.05 -5.68
C GLY A 505 -12.53 -13.20 -4.72
N CYS A 506 -12.16 -11.94 -4.46
CA CYS A 506 -12.90 -11.11 -3.49
C CYS A 506 -14.33 -10.79 -3.91
N LYS A 507 -14.63 -10.74 -5.22
CA LYS A 507 -15.98 -10.48 -5.73
C LYS A 507 -16.86 -11.74 -5.75
N ILE A 508 -16.45 -12.85 -5.14
CA ILE A 508 -17.31 -14.03 -4.93
C ILE A 508 -18.33 -13.74 -3.81
N SER A 509 -17.88 -13.09 -2.74
CA SER A 509 -18.68 -12.88 -1.52
C SER A 509 -18.55 -11.46 -0.96
N ARG A 510 -17.37 -10.83 -1.04
CA ARG A 510 -17.10 -9.55 -0.37
C ARG A 510 -17.80 -8.37 -1.04
N ASN A 511 -18.19 -8.48 -2.32
CA ASN A 511 -19.07 -7.50 -2.95
C ASN A 511 -20.45 -7.43 -2.26
N ASN A 512 -20.84 -8.47 -1.50
CA ASN A 512 -22.11 -8.47 -0.79
C ASN A 512 -22.19 -7.41 0.31
N PHE A 513 -21.06 -6.87 0.81
CA PHE A 513 -21.10 -5.70 1.67
C PHE A 513 -21.82 -4.53 0.97
N ALA A 514 -21.40 -4.17 -0.24
CA ALA A 514 -22.05 -3.13 -1.03
C ALA A 514 -23.49 -3.52 -1.44
N ALA A 515 -23.69 -4.78 -1.84
CA ALA A 515 -25.00 -5.23 -2.33
C ALA A 515 -26.06 -5.26 -1.21
N CYS A 516 -25.72 -5.80 -0.05
CA CYS A 516 -26.62 -5.83 1.11
C CYS A 516 -26.87 -4.42 1.67
N ALA A 517 -25.85 -3.55 1.70
CA ALA A 517 -26.01 -2.16 2.13
C ALA A 517 -26.97 -1.38 1.22
N THR A 518 -26.74 -1.41 -0.10
CA THR A 518 -27.60 -0.70 -1.06
C THR A 518 -29.02 -1.24 -1.07
N ALA A 519 -29.21 -2.55 -0.92
CA ALA A 519 -30.53 -3.15 -0.83
C ALA A 519 -31.27 -2.77 0.47
N LEU A 520 -30.57 -2.67 1.60
CA LEU A 520 -31.14 -2.17 2.85
C LEU A 520 -31.59 -0.71 2.71
N VAL A 521 -30.76 0.14 2.10
CA VAL A 521 -31.09 1.54 1.84
C VAL A 521 -32.31 1.65 0.92
N ALA A 522 -32.33 0.87 -0.17
CA ALA A 522 -33.44 0.83 -1.11
C ALA A 522 -34.74 0.41 -0.42
N LYS A 523 -34.69 -0.60 0.46
CA LYS A 523 -35.85 -1.04 1.26
C LYS A 523 -36.35 0.04 2.21
N LYS A 524 -35.44 0.78 2.86
CA LYS A 524 -35.80 1.78 3.89
C LYS A 524 -36.31 3.09 3.31
N LEU A 525 -35.70 3.54 2.22
CA LEU A 525 -35.97 4.87 1.65
C LEU A 525 -36.85 4.81 0.39
N ASN A 526 -37.10 3.61 -0.14
CA ASN A 526 -37.79 3.41 -1.41
C ASN A 526 -37.17 4.24 -2.55
N LYS A 527 -35.83 4.22 -2.61
CA LYS A 527 -35.01 4.96 -3.58
C LYS A 527 -33.96 4.03 -4.16
N THR A 528 -33.59 4.25 -5.43
CA THR A 528 -32.39 3.62 -5.99
C THR A 528 -31.18 4.00 -5.15
N CYS A 529 -30.40 3.01 -4.73
CA CYS A 529 -29.17 3.25 -3.99
C CYS A 529 -27.97 2.70 -4.75
N ARG A 530 -26.94 3.53 -4.89
CA ARG A 530 -25.62 3.12 -5.37
C ARG A 530 -24.59 3.18 -4.26
N MET A 531 -23.63 2.29 -4.33
CA MET A 531 -22.45 2.32 -3.47
C MET A 531 -21.25 1.86 -4.27
N SER A 532 -20.24 2.72 -4.36
CA SER A 532 -18.89 2.38 -4.83
C SER A 532 -17.96 2.42 -3.63
N MET A 533 -17.62 1.28 -3.06
CA MET A 533 -16.81 1.23 -1.84
C MET A 533 -15.40 1.74 -2.11
N SER A 534 -14.97 2.79 -1.40
CA SER A 534 -13.60 3.31 -1.53
C SER A 534 -12.55 2.20 -1.33
N MET A 535 -11.47 2.24 -2.11
CA MET A 535 -10.37 1.25 -2.00
C MET A 535 -9.86 1.13 -0.55
N THR A 536 -9.82 2.24 0.18
CA THR A 536 -9.46 2.29 1.60
C THR A 536 -10.40 1.44 2.46
N ASN A 537 -11.72 1.54 2.26
CA ASN A 537 -12.69 0.77 3.04
C ASN A 537 -12.63 -0.72 2.68
N ILE A 538 -12.44 -1.05 1.41
CA ILE A 538 -12.23 -2.43 0.94
C ILE A 538 -11.01 -3.03 1.66
N MET A 539 -9.84 -2.37 1.56
CA MET A 539 -8.61 -2.85 2.18
C MET A 539 -8.68 -2.96 3.72
N ARG A 540 -9.57 -2.19 4.36
CA ARG A 540 -9.73 -2.17 5.81
C ARG A 540 -10.72 -3.20 6.34
N ALA A 541 -11.83 -3.45 5.64
CA ALA A 541 -12.99 -4.12 6.21
C ALA A 541 -13.38 -5.44 5.54
N THR A 542 -12.97 -5.69 4.29
CA THR A 542 -13.56 -6.77 3.47
C THR A 542 -12.64 -7.97 3.26
N GLY A 543 -11.60 -8.13 4.06
CA GLY A 543 -10.68 -9.27 3.94
C GLY A 543 -9.73 -9.20 2.74
N LYS A 544 -8.82 -10.18 2.68
CA LYS A 544 -7.77 -10.31 1.66
C LYS A 544 -7.29 -11.75 1.58
N ARG A 545 -6.24 -12.05 0.80
CA ARG A 545 -5.58 -13.35 0.87
C ARG A 545 -5.04 -13.55 2.29
N PRO A 546 -5.38 -14.68 2.95
CA PRO A 546 -4.84 -14.98 4.26
C PRO A 546 -3.31 -15.17 4.20
N ASN A 547 -2.61 -14.77 5.27
CA ASN A 547 -1.23 -15.23 5.47
C ASN A 547 -1.24 -16.65 6.03
N SER A 548 -0.14 -17.36 5.82
CA SER A 548 0.06 -18.69 6.36
C SER A 548 1.42 -18.84 7.02
N ARG A 549 1.55 -19.85 7.89
CA ARG A 549 2.79 -20.25 8.52
C ARG A 549 2.91 -21.77 8.46
N LEU A 550 4.06 -22.26 8.02
CA LEU A 550 4.43 -23.67 8.05
C LEU A 550 5.65 -23.83 8.94
N ASP A 551 5.48 -24.49 10.08
CA ASP A 551 6.60 -24.96 10.89
C ASP A 551 6.93 -26.38 10.45
N TYR A 552 8.19 -26.65 10.10
CA TYR A 552 8.57 -27.93 9.50
C TYR A 552 9.89 -28.50 10.03
N GLU A 553 9.95 -29.83 10.03
CA GLU A 553 11.14 -30.63 10.14
C GLU A 553 11.20 -31.61 8.96
N VAL A 554 12.30 -31.61 8.21
CA VAL A 554 12.50 -32.46 7.04
C VAL A 554 13.78 -33.27 7.24
N GLY A 555 13.67 -34.59 7.12
CA GLY A 555 14.81 -35.49 7.06
C GLY A 555 15.13 -35.85 5.60
N VAL A 556 16.39 -35.68 5.19
CA VAL A 556 16.88 -36.04 3.86
C VAL A 556 18.05 -37.02 3.94
N ASP A 557 18.21 -37.83 2.90
CA ASP A 557 19.36 -38.73 2.75
C ASP A 557 20.56 -38.04 2.06
N ASP A 558 21.61 -38.81 1.76
CA ASP A 558 22.83 -38.31 1.10
C ASP A 558 22.59 -37.82 -0.35
N ARG A 559 21.46 -38.18 -0.97
CA ARG A 559 21.07 -37.76 -2.32
C ARG A 559 20.11 -36.57 -2.32
N GLY A 560 19.66 -36.15 -1.14
CA GLY A 560 18.64 -35.10 -0.98
C GLY A 560 17.20 -35.62 -1.13
N GLU A 561 16.97 -36.93 -1.16
CA GLU A 561 15.62 -37.50 -1.17
C GLU A 561 14.98 -37.31 0.21
N ILE A 562 13.74 -36.79 0.22
CA ILE A 562 12.98 -36.58 1.45
C ILE A 562 12.56 -37.94 2.03
N GLN A 563 13.11 -38.25 3.20
CA GLN A 563 12.81 -39.47 3.96
C GLN A 563 11.61 -39.28 4.89
N TYR A 564 11.39 -38.06 5.39
CA TYR A 564 10.16 -37.66 6.04
C TYR A 564 10.02 -36.14 6.07
N MET A 565 8.79 -35.67 6.19
CA MET A 565 8.47 -34.31 6.58
C MET A 565 7.43 -34.37 7.71
N ASP A 566 7.75 -33.77 8.86
CA ASP A 566 6.80 -33.52 9.94
C ASP A 566 6.55 -32.01 9.99
N ALA A 567 5.31 -31.58 9.72
CA ALA A 567 4.97 -30.17 9.65
C ALA A 567 3.68 -29.81 10.38
N VAL A 568 3.56 -28.55 10.78
CA VAL A 568 2.33 -27.94 11.26
C VAL A 568 2.04 -26.69 10.44
N PHE A 569 0.88 -26.67 9.80
CA PHE A 569 0.41 -25.60 8.95
C PHE A 569 -0.67 -24.78 9.67
N TYR A 570 -0.51 -23.47 9.64
CA TYR A 570 -1.46 -22.51 10.18
C TYR A 570 -1.88 -21.54 9.08
N LEU A 571 -3.17 -21.29 8.97
CA LEU A 571 -3.75 -20.27 8.11
C LEU A 571 -4.48 -19.23 8.95
N ASN A 572 -4.33 -17.95 8.62
CA ASN A 572 -5.08 -16.90 9.31
C ASN A 572 -6.48 -16.76 8.72
N ASP A 573 -7.50 -17.19 9.45
CA ASP A 573 -8.90 -17.13 9.01
C ASP A 573 -9.49 -15.71 9.18
N GLY A 574 -8.85 -14.86 9.97
CA GLY A 574 -9.47 -13.62 10.42
C GLY A 574 -10.51 -13.91 11.49
N GLN A 575 -11.62 -13.17 11.48
CA GLN A 575 -12.64 -13.26 12.52
C GLN A 575 -13.61 -14.45 12.36
N SER A 576 -13.71 -15.04 11.17
CA SER A 576 -14.67 -16.12 10.88
C SER A 576 -14.01 -17.21 10.05
N ARG A 577 -14.59 -18.41 10.06
CA ARG A 577 -14.11 -19.58 9.31
C ARG A 577 -14.59 -19.59 7.86
N ASN A 578 -15.40 -18.61 7.47
CA ASN A 578 -15.92 -18.51 6.12
C ASN A 578 -14.77 -18.41 5.12
N GLU A 579 -14.94 -19.05 3.97
CA GLU A 579 -13.98 -19.07 2.86
C GLU A 579 -12.59 -19.57 3.25
N ASN A 580 -12.50 -20.37 4.32
CA ASN A 580 -11.25 -20.99 4.73
C ASN A 580 -10.64 -21.84 3.60
N GLU A 581 -9.33 -21.66 3.37
CA GLU A 581 -8.59 -22.34 2.31
C GLU A 581 -7.70 -23.50 2.82
N ASN A 582 -7.81 -23.91 4.10
CA ASN A 582 -6.87 -24.86 4.72
C ASN A 582 -6.75 -26.17 3.96
N THR A 583 -7.87 -26.79 3.58
CA THR A 583 -7.84 -28.07 2.87
C THR A 583 -7.17 -27.94 1.51
N TYR A 584 -7.43 -26.85 0.77
CA TYR A 584 -6.75 -26.58 -0.50
C TYR A 584 -5.24 -26.37 -0.30
N ALA A 585 -4.87 -25.72 0.81
CA ALA A 585 -3.49 -25.40 1.13
C ALA A 585 -2.68 -26.62 1.52
N THR A 586 -3.20 -27.41 2.45
CA THR A 586 -2.59 -28.65 2.90
C THR A 586 -2.42 -29.63 1.74
N GLU A 587 -3.40 -29.75 0.83
CA GLU A 587 -3.25 -30.58 -0.37
C GLU A 587 -2.21 -30.01 -1.35
N SER A 588 -2.15 -28.68 -1.50
CA SER A 588 -1.19 -28.01 -2.40
C SER A 588 0.26 -28.12 -1.94
N LEU A 589 0.52 -28.36 -0.65
CA LEU A 589 1.88 -28.62 -0.15
C LEU A 589 2.55 -29.72 -0.98
N LYS A 590 1.81 -30.77 -1.38
CA LYS A 590 2.30 -31.94 -2.13
C LYS A 590 3.06 -31.56 -3.39
N ASN A 591 2.61 -30.47 -4.04
CA ASN A 591 3.14 -29.98 -5.30
C ASN A 591 3.43 -31.12 -6.29
N CYS A 592 4.69 -31.27 -6.73
CA CYS A 592 5.11 -32.33 -7.65
C CYS A 592 6.04 -33.36 -6.98
N TYR A 593 5.96 -33.50 -5.65
CA TYR A 593 6.81 -34.41 -4.88
C TYR A 593 6.06 -35.68 -4.49
N ASP A 594 6.81 -36.76 -4.29
CA ASP A 594 6.30 -37.94 -3.60
C ASP A 594 6.04 -37.62 -2.12
N SER A 595 4.77 -37.46 -1.79
CA SER A 595 4.30 -37.04 -0.47
C SER A 595 3.92 -38.21 0.44
N ARG A 596 4.24 -39.46 0.07
CA ARG A 596 3.98 -40.65 0.90
C ARG A 596 4.57 -40.56 2.30
N ARG A 597 5.63 -39.76 2.47
CA ARG A 597 6.39 -39.60 3.72
C ARG A 597 6.11 -38.29 4.45
N TRP A 598 5.02 -37.61 4.10
CA TRP A 598 4.70 -36.31 4.67
C TRP A 598 3.59 -36.40 5.69
N LYS A 599 3.83 -35.79 6.84
CA LYS A 599 2.84 -35.50 7.86
C LYS A 599 2.66 -33.99 7.95
N CYS A 600 1.42 -33.54 7.92
CA CYS A 600 1.10 -32.13 8.14
C CYS A 600 -0.17 -32.01 8.98
N ASP A 601 -0.05 -31.48 10.19
CA ASP A 601 -1.21 -31.10 11.01
C ASP A 601 -1.66 -29.69 10.58
N SER A 602 -2.96 -29.44 10.40
CA SER A 602 -3.48 -28.21 9.79
C SER A 602 -4.45 -27.48 10.72
N PHE A 603 -4.27 -26.16 10.86
CA PHE A 603 -5.06 -25.31 11.76
C PHE A 603 -5.45 -23.98 11.10
N GLY A 604 -6.70 -23.57 11.29
CA GLY A 604 -7.14 -22.18 11.07
C GLY A 604 -6.99 -21.37 12.34
N ALA A 605 -6.39 -20.19 12.25
CA ALA A 605 -6.16 -19.26 13.34
C ALA A 605 -7.18 -18.13 13.28
N ILE A 606 -8.05 -18.04 14.29
CA ILE A 606 -9.01 -16.95 14.46
C ILE A 606 -8.29 -15.74 15.05
N THR A 607 -8.35 -14.61 14.36
CA THR A 607 -7.73 -13.34 14.75
C THR A 607 -8.76 -12.23 14.80
N ASP A 608 -8.45 -11.15 15.51
CA ASP A 608 -9.26 -9.94 15.65
C ASP A 608 -9.13 -9.04 14.39
N SER A 609 -9.03 -9.66 13.21
CA SER A 609 -8.90 -9.03 11.89
C SER A 609 -10.07 -9.41 10.98
N PRO A 610 -10.37 -8.65 9.91
CA PRO A 610 -11.45 -9.00 9.00
C PRO A 610 -11.31 -10.44 8.48
N THR A 611 -12.42 -11.16 8.34
CA THR A 611 -12.47 -12.48 7.67
C THR A 611 -11.70 -12.42 6.36
N ASN A 612 -10.71 -13.29 6.18
CA ASN A 612 -9.99 -13.39 4.92
C ASN A 612 -10.86 -14.10 3.86
N THR A 613 -10.48 -13.96 2.59
CA THR A 613 -11.31 -14.43 1.48
C THR A 613 -10.44 -15.01 0.37
N PHE A 614 -11.09 -15.66 -0.60
CA PHE A 614 -10.41 -16.27 -1.72
C PHE A 614 -9.55 -15.29 -2.50
N MET A 615 -8.33 -15.68 -2.83
CA MET A 615 -7.52 -14.99 -3.83
C MET A 615 -6.97 -15.98 -4.88
N ARG A 616 -6.84 -15.53 -6.15
CA ARG A 616 -6.44 -16.35 -7.31
C ARG A 616 -5.43 -17.45 -6.95
N ALA A 617 -5.78 -18.69 -7.29
CA ALA A 617 -5.12 -19.91 -6.79
C ALA A 617 -5.26 -20.08 -5.26
N PRO A 618 -6.49 -20.27 -4.75
CA PRO A 618 -6.75 -20.43 -3.32
C PRO A 618 -5.97 -21.63 -2.76
N GLY A 619 -5.38 -21.46 -1.59
CA GLY A 619 -4.52 -22.44 -0.91
C GLY A 619 -3.10 -22.59 -1.46
N LYS A 620 -2.74 -21.99 -2.61
CA LYS A 620 -1.38 -22.10 -3.16
C LYS A 620 -0.49 -20.97 -2.62
N TYR A 621 0.14 -21.19 -1.47
CA TYR A 621 0.93 -20.22 -0.72
C TYR A 621 2.43 -20.25 -0.97
#